data_AF-A0A7T0FZI7-F1
#
_entry.id   AF-A0A7T0FZI7-F1
#
_cell.length_a   1.000
_cell.length_b   1.000
_cell.length_c   1.000
_cell.angle_alpha   90.00
_cell.angle_beta   90.00
_cell.angle_gamma   90.00
#
_symmetry.space_group_name_H-M   'P 1'
#
loop_
_entity.id
_entity.type
_entity.pdbx_description
1 polymer ?
#
loop_
_entity_poly.entity_id
_entity_poly.type
_entity_poly.pdbx_seq_one_letter_code
_entity_poly.pdbx_strand_id
1 'polypeptide(L)'
;MALSLYSDFAGHHEKPRTEQPVSKTQMISTPSLHPFFSHFPLALFIGGIVLLFLSKKNSKPVLAGAASLNFTFGLLATALAVLTGMLASDLGLRQVTEVEGHQGYAFAMMLTYVASTVYSYTSKYSVAAKWIYAINLLFLGATYYSGYLLVFHSAG
;
A
#
# COMPACT_ATOMS: atom_id res chain seq x y z
N MET A 1 -19.68 42.64 -71.01
CA MET A 1 -18.60 41.65 -70.85
C MET A 1 -18.02 41.83 -69.44
N ALA A 2 -18.23 40.83 -68.59
CA ALA A 2 -17.61 40.60 -67.27
C ALA A 2 -17.86 41.60 -66.12
N LEU A 3 -19.09 41.58 -65.58
CA LEU A 3 -19.37 41.89 -64.16
C LEU A 3 -20.40 40.86 -63.67
N SER A 4 -19.99 39.61 -63.56
CA SER A 4 -20.75 38.53 -62.91
C SER A 4 -19.83 37.31 -62.87
N LEU A 5 -19.24 37.04 -61.69
CA LEU A 5 -18.72 35.75 -61.21
C LEU A 5 -17.71 36.01 -60.09
N TYR A 6 -18.19 36.33 -58.88
CA TYR A 6 -17.57 35.87 -57.63
C TYR A 6 -18.49 36.14 -56.42
N SER A 7 -19.72 35.66 -56.49
CA SER A 7 -20.64 35.60 -55.35
C SER A 7 -21.04 34.14 -55.15
N ASP A 8 -20.06 33.30 -54.83
CA ASP A 8 -20.32 31.97 -54.29
C ASP A 8 -19.05 31.44 -53.64
N PHE A 9 -18.88 31.70 -52.34
CA PHE A 9 -18.18 30.81 -51.40
C PHE A 9 -18.47 31.32 -49.98
N ALA A 10 -19.74 31.25 -49.63
CA ALA A 10 -20.17 31.39 -48.26
C ALA A 10 -19.73 30.15 -47.45
N GLY A 11 -19.01 30.39 -46.35
CA GLY A 11 -19.17 29.63 -45.12
C GLY A 11 -18.64 28.20 -45.10
N HIS A 12 -17.35 28.04 -44.84
CA HIS A 12 -16.87 26.94 -44.00
C HIS A 12 -16.19 27.49 -42.76
N HIS A 13 -17.00 27.68 -41.71
CA HIS A 13 -16.52 27.76 -40.34
C HIS A 13 -15.74 26.48 -40.03
N GLU A 14 -14.42 26.57 -39.94
CA GLU A 14 -13.66 25.60 -39.15
C GLU A 14 -14.10 25.77 -37.70
N LYS A 15 -14.97 24.86 -37.25
CA LYS A 15 -15.23 24.69 -35.83
C LYS A 15 -13.88 24.34 -35.18
N PRO A 16 -13.49 25.01 -34.08
CA PRO A 16 -12.35 24.55 -33.31
C PRO A 16 -12.61 23.09 -32.92
N ARG A 17 -11.62 22.22 -33.13
CA ARG A 17 -11.65 20.85 -32.60
C ARG A 17 -11.84 20.98 -31.11
N THR A 18 -13.05 20.68 -30.64
CA THR A 18 -13.30 20.34 -29.25
C THR A 18 -12.36 19.18 -28.94
N GLU A 19 -11.37 19.47 -28.11
CA GLU A 19 -10.56 18.47 -27.43
C GLU A 19 -11.51 17.37 -26.96
N GLN A 20 -11.34 16.16 -27.51
CA GLN A 20 -12.05 15.03 -26.97
C GLN A 20 -11.63 14.93 -25.51
N PRO A 21 -12.58 14.90 -24.55
CA PRO A 21 -12.22 14.60 -23.18
C PRO A 21 -11.55 13.23 -23.23
N VAL A 22 -10.26 13.20 -22.90
CA VAL A 22 -9.50 11.96 -22.71
C VAL A 22 -10.39 11.06 -21.86
N SER A 23 -10.87 9.98 -22.48
CA SER A 23 -11.69 8.98 -21.82
C SER A 23 -10.99 8.62 -20.53
N LYS A 24 -11.74 8.76 -19.42
CA LYS A 24 -11.36 8.57 -18.02
C LYS A 24 -11.01 7.10 -17.72
N THR A 25 -10.25 6.44 -18.59
CA THR A 25 -9.82 5.04 -18.50
C THR A 25 -8.56 4.91 -17.64
N GLN A 26 -8.45 5.71 -16.58
CA GLN A 26 -7.40 5.57 -15.59
C GLN A 26 -7.95 5.82 -14.17
N MET A 27 -9.08 5.17 -13.85
CA MET A 27 -9.47 4.85 -12.48
C MET A 27 -9.20 3.37 -12.20
N ILE A 28 -7.99 2.87 -12.51
CA ILE A 28 -7.59 1.47 -12.26
C ILE A 28 -6.60 1.36 -11.08
N SER A 29 -6.49 2.41 -10.26
CA SER A 29 -5.93 2.34 -8.92
C SER A 29 -6.45 3.53 -8.12
N THR A 30 -7.72 3.43 -7.74
CA THR A 30 -8.39 4.37 -6.85
C THR A 30 -7.52 4.60 -5.60
N PRO A 31 -7.36 5.86 -5.11
CA PRO A 31 -6.69 6.19 -3.85
C PRO A 31 -7.26 5.45 -2.61
N SER A 32 -8.34 4.69 -2.78
CA SER A 32 -9.01 3.88 -1.78
C SER A 32 -8.49 2.43 -1.64
N LEU A 33 -7.68 1.90 -2.56
CA LEU A 33 -7.06 0.57 -2.39
C LEU A 33 -5.84 0.61 -1.46
N HIS A 34 -5.06 1.70 -1.49
CA HIS A 34 -3.83 1.83 -0.70
C HIS A 34 -4.09 1.85 0.82
N PRO A 35 -5.14 2.52 1.35
CA PRO A 35 -5.52 2.39 2.74
C PRO A 35 -5.95 0.95 3.09
N PHE A 36 -6.66 0.25 2.21
CA PHE A 36 -7.14 -1.11 2.47
C PHE A 36 -5.97 -2.10 2.60
N PHE A 37 -4.97 -2.00 1.71
CA PHE A 37 -3.74 -2.82 1.79
C PHE A 37 -2.80 -2.41 2.92
N SER A 38 -2.93 -1.21 3.49
CA SER A 38 -2.08 -0.76 4.60
C SER A 38 -2.62 -1.20 5.97
N HIS A 39 -3.94 -1.26 6.14
CA HIS A 39 -4.57 -1.68 7.40
C HIS A 39 -4.69 -3.20 7.53
N PHE A 40 -4.78 -3.91 6.41
CA PHE A 40 -4.97 -5.36 6.38
C PHE A 40 -3.77 -6.15 6.97
N PRO A 41 -2.50 -5.87 6.60
CA PRO A 41 -1.34 -6.48 7.25
C PRO A 41 -1.26 -6.15 8.75
N LEU A 42 -1.66 -4.94 9.13
CA LEU A 42 -1.71 -4.49 10.51
C LEU A 42 -2.60 -5.40 11.36
N ALA A 43 -3.83 -5.60 10.89
CA ALA A 43 -4.83 -6.41 11.56
C ALA A 43 -4.40 -7.88 11.64
N LEU A 44 -3.80 -8.41 10.57
CA LEU A 44 -3.30 -9.78 10.53
C LEU A 44 -2.12 -10.00 11.47
N PHE A 45 -1.21 -9.03 11.59
CA PHE A 45 -0.09 -9.12 12.52
C PHE A 45 -0.56 -9.12 13.97
N ILE A 46 -1.38 -8.14 14.35
CA ILE A 46 -1.93 -8.04 15.71
C ILE A 46 -2.78 -9.28 16.02
N GLY A 47 -3.63 -9.72 15.09
CA GLY A 47 -4.41 -10.95 15.22
C GLY A 47 -3.52 -12.18 15.41
N GLY A 48 -2.41 -12.30 14.67
CA GLY A 48 -1.42 -13.37 14.84
C GLY A 48 -0.80 -13.38 16.24
N ILE A 49 -0.43 -12.22 16.79
CA ILE A 49 0.10 -12.10 18.15
C ILE A 49 -0.94 -12.50 19.20
N VAL A 50 -2.18 -12.05 19.06
CA VAL A 50 -3.28 -12.43 19.96
C VAL A 50 -3.53 -13.93 19.91
N LEU A 51 -3.50 -14.55 18.73
CA LEU A 51 -3.66 -15.99 18.57
C LEU A 51 -2.50 -16.77 19.19
N LEU A 52 -1.25 -16.31 19.06
CA LEU A 52 -0.10 -16.92 19.76
C LEU A 52 -0.25 -16.82 21.28
N PHE A 53 -0.71 -15.66 21.78
CA PHE A 53 -0.97 -15.47 23.21
C PHE A 53 -2.07 -16.41 23.72
N LEU A 54 -3.19 -16.49 23.01
CA LEU A 54 -4.30 -17.40 23.36
C LEU A 54 -3.90 -18.87 23.20
N SER A 55 -3.06 -19.20 22.22
CA SER A 55 -2.51 -20.56 22.06
C SER A 55 -1.71 -20.98 23.29
N LYS A 56 -0.84 -20.09 23.78
CA LYS A 56 -0.05 -20.32 25.00
C LYS A 56 -0.92 -20.38 26.25
N LYS A 57 -1.89 -19.46 26.40
CA LYS A 57 -2.76 -19.40 27.58
C LYS A 57 -3.70 -20.61 27.70
N ASN A 58 -4.24 -21.06 26.58
CA ASN A 58 -5.25 -22.13 26.55
C ASN A 58 -4.65 -23.50 26.20
N SER A 59 -3.33 -23.60 26.01
CA SER A 59 -2.63 -24.82 25.56
C SER A 59 -3.24 -25.45 24.30
N LYS A 60 -3.78 -24.63 23.39
CA LYS A 60 -4.43 -25.08 22.14
C LYS A 60 -3.46 -24.93 20.96
N PRO A 61 -2.84 -26.01 20.46
CA PRO A 61 -1.86 -25.93 19.37
C PRO A 61 -2.49 -25.48 18.04
N VAL A 62 -3.79 -25.73 17.83
CA VAL A 62 -4.54 -25.27 16.64
C VAL A 62 -4.47 -23.74 16.49
N LEU A 63 -4.53 -23.00 17.60
CA LEU A 63 -4.43 -21.52 17.58
C LEU A 63 -3.04 -21.04 17.16
N ALA A 64 -1.98 -21.82 17.42
CA ALA A 64 -0.64 -21.49 16.94
C ALA A 64 -0.56 -21.64 15.42
N GLY A 65 -1.18 -22.69 14.86
CA GLY A 65 -1.27 -22.87 13.41
C GLY A 65 -2.05 -21.73 12.74
N ALA A 66 -3.18 -21.32 13.33
CA ALA A 66 -3.94 -20.17 12.87
C ALA A 66 -3.13 -18.86 12.93
N ALA A 67 -2.35 -18.65 13.99
CA ALA A 67 -1.45 -17.50 14.10
C ALA A 67 -0.39 -17.48 12.99
N SER A 68 0.24 -18.63 12.71
CA SER A 68 1.23 -18.77 11.63
C SER A 68 0.63 -18.50 10.25
N LEU A 69 -0.59 -18.98 9.99
CA LEU A 69 -1.31 -18.63 8.75
C LEU A 69 -1.63 -17.14 8.66
N ASN A 70 -2.06 -16.51 9.76
CA ASN A 70 -2.25 -15.06 9.81
C ASN A 70 -0.97 -14.30 9.49
N PHE A 71 0.17 -14.73 10.01
CA PHE A 71 1.46 -14.13 9.65
C PHE A 71 1.78 -14.31 8.17
N THR A 72 1.54 -15.49 7.60
CA THR A 72 1.75 -15.72 6.15
C THR A 72 0.89 -14.80 5.28
N PHE A 73 -0.41 -14.66 5.58
CA PHE A 73 -1.28 -13.76 4.82
C PHE A 73 -0.90 -12.30 5.00
N GLY A 74 -0.51 -11.90 6.21
CA GLY A 74 -0.08 -10.53 6.46
C GLY A 74 1.26 -10.20 5.81
N LEU A 75 2.18 -11.18 5.69
CA LEU A 75 3.42 -11.05 4.93
C LEU A 75 3.12 -10.84 3.43
N LEU A 76 2.24 -11.65 2.85
CA LEU A 76 1.80 -11.50 1.46
C LEU A 76 1.18 -10.11 1.21
N ALA A 77 0.28 -9.68 2.09
CA ALA A 77 -0.34 -8.37 1.98
C ALA A 77 0.69 -7.23 2.13
N THR A 78 1.63 -7.35 3.06
CA THR A 78 2.73 -6.40 3.25
C THR A 78 3.61 -6.31 1.99
N ALA A 79 3.98 -7.45 1.41
CA ALA A 79 4.79 -7.47 0.21
C ALA A 79 4.09 -6.76 -0.96
N LEU A 80 2.79 -6.99 -1.15
CA LEU A 80 1.99 -6.27 -2.15
C LEU A 80 1.91 -4.76 -1.85
N ALA A 81 1.75 -4.37 -0.59
CA ALA A 81 1.72 -2.96 -0.19
C ALA A 81 3.06 -2.25 -0.47
N VAL A 82 4.19 -2.89 -0.17
CA VAL A 82 5.53 -2.35 -0.45
C VAL A 82 5.77 -2.22 -1.96
N LEU A 83 5.47 -3.27 -2.74
CA LEU A 83 5.65 -3.24 -4.20
C LEU A 83 4.78 -2.17 -4.86
N THR A 84 3.52 -2.04 -4.45
CA THR A 84 2.62 -1.01 -4.99
C THR A 84 3.03 0.39 -4.55
N GLY A 85 3.55 0.55 -3.33
CA GLY A 85 4.11 1.81 -2.84
C GLY A 85 5.36 2.25 -3.61
N MET A 86 6.27 1.33 -3.91
CA MET A 86 7.45 1.58 -4.75
C MET A 86 7.08 1.97 -6.19
N LEU A 87 6.13 1.26 -6.79
CA LEU A 87 5.66 1.62 -8.13
C LEU A 87 5.02 3.02 -8.15
N ALA A 88 4.30 3.40 -7.10
CA ALA A 88 3.69 4.72 -6.99
C ALA A 88 4.72 5.86 -6.82
N SER A 89 5.85 5.62 -6.14
CA SER A 89 6.93 6.62 -6.04
C SER A 89 7.64 6.82 -7.37
N ASP A 90 7.90 5.75 -8.11
CA ASP A 90 8.58 5.79 -9.41
C ASP A 90 7.77 6.56 -10.47
N LEU A 91 6.44 6.58 -10.34
CA LEU A 91 5.54 7.37 -11.18
C LEU A 91 5.50 8.87 -10.80
N GLY A 92 6.30 9.32 -9.83
CA GLY A 92 6.45 10.75 -9.48
C GLY A 92 5.22 11.37 -8.83
N LEU A 93 4.36 10.57 -8.19
CA LEU A 93 3.08 11.04 -7.63
C LEU A 93 3.24 11.92 -6.36
N ARG A 94 4.42 11.96 -5.72
CA ARG A 94 4.73 12.73 -4.49
C ARG A 94 6.23 13.10 -4.38
N GLN A 95 6.56 14.07 -3.50
CA GLN A 95 7.95 14.49 -3.25
C GLN A 95 8.81 13.36 -2.65
N VAL A 96 10.04 13.22 -3.15
CA VAL A 96 10.92 12.06 -2.95
C VAL A 96 11.35 11.87 -1.48
N THR A 97 11.70 12.95 -0.78
CA THR A 97 12.33 12.86 0.55
C THR A 97 11.41 12.36 1.66
N GLU A 98 10.12 12.70 1.65
CA GLU A 98 9.17 12.20 2.66
C GLU A 98 8.69 10.78 2.33
N VAL A 99 8.64 10.44 1.05
CA VAL A 99 8.22 9.11 0.57
C VAL A 99 9.32 8.07 0.82
N GLU A 100 10.60 8.44 0.67
CA GLU A 100 11.74 7.55 0.95
C GLU A 100 11.76 7.05 2.40
N GLY A 101 11.51 7.95 3.36
CA GLY A 101 11.45 7.57 4.78
C GLY A 101 10.34 6.57 5.08
N HIS A 102 9.12 6.82 4.58
CA HIS A 102 7.98 5.92 4.73
C HIS A 102 8.23 4.54 4.08
N GLN A 103 8.82 4.54 2.88
CA GLN A 103 9.19 3.30 2.19
C GLN A 103 10.28 2.52 2.94
N GLY A 104 11.26 3.21 3.52
CA GLY A 104 12.29 2.59 4.36
C GLY A 104 11.68 1.84 5.56
N TYR A 105 10.72 2.47 6.27
CA TYR A 105 10.00 1.81 7.36
C TYR A 105 9.16 0.63 6.87
N ALA A 106 8.45 0.79 5.74
CA ALA A 106 7.63 -0.28 5.18
C ALA A 106 8.47 -1.49 4.74
N PHE A 107 9.67 -1.26 4.20
CA PHE A 107 10.60 -2.33 3.83
C PHE A 107 11.20 -3.02 5.06
N ALA A 108 11.63 -2.26 6.07
CA ALA A 108 12.11 -2.83 7.34
C ALA A 108 11.00 -3.66 8.03
N MET A 109 9.76 -3.15 8.01
CA MET A 109 8.58 -3.87 8.49
C MET A 109 8.44 -5.21 7.76
N MET A 110 8.49 -5.23 6.42
CA MET A 110 8.44 -6.45 5.61
C MET A 110 9.50 -7.48 6.00
N LEU A 111 10.76 -7.08 6.14
CA LEU A 111 11.85 -7.98 6.56
C LEU A 111 11.60 -8.60 7.94
N THR A 112 11.17 -7.77 8.90
CA THR A 112 10.83 -8.27 10.24
C THR A 112 9.55 -9.12 10.25
N TYR A 113 8.65 -8.91 9.28
CA TYR A 113 7.48 -9.75 9.04
C TYR A 113 7.85 -11.13 8.49
N VAL A 114 8.82 -11.20 7.57
CA VAL A 114 9.40 -12.48 7.13
C VAL A 114 9.95 -13.24 8.32
N ALA A 115 10.79 -12.59 9.14
CA ALA A 115 11.36 -13.21 10.33
C ALA A 115 10.27 -13.66 11.32
N SER A 116 9.25 -12.82 11.56
CA SER A 116 8.11 -13.14 12.43
C SER A 116 7.36 -14.39 11.95
N THR A 117 7.14 -14.49 10.64
CA THR A 117 6.46 -15.61 10.00
C THR A 117 7.29 -16.89 10.17
N VAL A 118 8.58 -16.84 9.86
CA VAL A 118 9.50 -17.99 10.03
C VAL A 118 9.52 -18.46 11.48
N TYR A 119 9.73 -17.55 12.44
CA TYR A 119 9.74 -17.88 13.86
C TYR A 119 8.40 -18.46 14.33
N SER A 120 7.27 -18.03 13.74
CA SER A 120 5.96 -18.58 14.11
C SER A 120 5.86 -20.09 13.82
N TYR A 121 6.51 -20.58 12.76
CA TYR A 121 6.54 -21.99 12.38
C TYR A 121 7.61 -22.78 13.14
N THR A 122 8.79 -22.20 13.37
CA THR A 122 9.95 -22.94 13.91
C THR A 122 10.11 -22.81 15.42
N SER A 123 9.95 -21.62 16.00
CA SER A 123 10.35 -21.29 17.37
C SER A 123 9.54 -20.14 17.97
N LYS A 124 8.21 -20.26 17.88
CA LYS A 124 7.18 -19.24 18.18
C LYS A 124 7.25 -18.57 19.55
N TYR A 125 7.81 -19.24 20.55
CA TYR A 125 7.87 -18.73 21.94
C TYR A 125 9.30 -18.43 22.42
N SER A 126 10.29 -18.54 21.54
CA SER A 126 11.68 -18.21 21.86
C SER A 126 11.83 -16.74 22.25
N VAL A 127 12.89 -16.42 23.00
CA VAL A 127 13.21 -15.03 23.37
C VAL A 127 13.45 -14.19 22.12
N ALA A 128 14.17 -14.74 21.13
CA ALA A 128 14.40 -14.10 19.84
C ALA A 128 13.08 -13.79 19.10
N ALA A 129 12.15 -14.76 19.03
CA ALA A 129 10.85 -14.54 18.37
C ALA A 129 10.07 -13.38 19.00
N LYS A 130 10.04 -13.30 20.34
CA LYS A 130 9.36 -12.19 21.03
C LYS A 130 9.96 -10.83 20.69
N TRP A 131 11.28 -10.74 20.63
CA TRP A 131 11.95 -9.51 20.22
C TRP A 131 11.65 -9.15 18.77
N ILE A 132 11.67 -10.14 17.86
CA ILE A 132 11.29 -9.92 16.46
C ILE A 132 9.85 -9.43 16.35
N TYR A 133 8.91 -10.00 17.11
CA TYR A 133 7.53 -9.54 17.14
C TYR A 133 7.39 -8.10 17.65
N ALA A 134 8.14 -7.75 18.70
CA ALA A 134 8.15 -6.39 19.24
C ALA A 134 8.76 -5.38 18.27
N ILE A 135 9.88 -5.72 17.62
CA ILE A 135 10.53 -4.88 16.61
C ILE A 135 9.59 -4.67 15.41
N ASN A 136 8.90 -5.72 14.97
CA ASN A 136 7.93 -5.60 13.89
C ASN A 136 6.77 -4.66 14.28
N LEU A 137 6.24 -4.75 15.51
CA LEU A 137 5.26 -3.76 16.00
C LEU A 137 5.78 -2.32 15.96
N LEU A 138 7.06 -2.08 16.25
CA LEU A 138 7.66 -0.75 16.14
C LEU A 138 7.71 -0.26 14.70
N PHE A 139 8.18 -1.08 13.76
CA PHE A 139 8.22 -0.69 12.34
C PHE A 139 6.83 -0.53 11.74
N LEU A 140 5.88 -1.35 12.17
CA LEU A 140 4.48 -1.24 11.85
C LEU A 140 3.89 0.10 12.32
N GLY A 141 4.18 0.50 13.57
CA GLY A 141 3.80 1.81 14.10
C GLY A 141 4.46 2.98 13.37
N ALA A 142 5.75 2.88 13.07
CA ALA A 142 6.49 3.90 12.32
C ALA A 142 5.94 4.06 10.89
N THR A 143 5.62 2.95 10.21
CA THR A 143 5.02 2.96 8.87
C THR A 143 3.63 3.58 8.92
N TYR A 144 2.80 3.23 9.91
CA TYR A 144 1.48 3.83 10.09
C TYR A 144 1.55 5.34 10.34
N TYR A 145 2.42 5.77 11.25
CA TYR A 145 2.59 7.18 11.60
C TYR A 145 3.14 8.02 10.44
N SER A 146 4.18 7.54 9.77
CA SER A 146 4.73 8.21 8.59
C SER A 146 3.72 8.26 7.44
N GLY A 147 2.91 7.22 7.26
CA GLY A 147 1.81 7.22 6.28
C GLY A 147 0.74 8.27 6.60
N TYR A 148 0.40 8.46 7.87
CA TYR A 148 -0.49 9.54 8.31
C TYR A 148 0.09 10.92 7.99
N LEU A 149 1.37 11.17 8.30
CA LEU A 149 2.03 12.45 7.99
C LEU A 149 2.02 12.75 6.49
N LEU A 150 2.29 11.74 5.66
CA LEU A 150 2.22 11.84 4.21
C LEU A 150 0.81 12.18 3.67
N VAL A 151 -0.26 11.92 4.41
CA VAL A 151 -1.63 12.23 3.96
C VAL A 151 -2.10 13.57 4.50
N PHE A 152 -1.78 13.90 5.75
CA PHE A 152 -2.41 15.01 6.47
C PHE A 152 -1.45 16.17 6.83
N HIS A 153 -0.13 15.96 6.78
CA HIS A 153 0.87 17.00 7.07
C HIS A 153 1.63 17.49 5.82
N SER A 154 1.75 16.69 4.75
CA SER A 154 2.43 17.12 3.51
C SER A 154 1.58 18.04 2.61
N ALA A 155 0.38 18.45 3.06
CA ALA A 155 -0.57 19.26 2.29
C ALA A 155 -0.58 20.75 2.69
N GLY A 156 0.42 21.19 3.46
CA GLY A 156 0.62 22.58 3.88
C GLY A 156 1.68 23.30 3.06
#